data_AF-A0A381I7E5-F1
#
_entry.id   AF-A0A381I7E5-F1
#
_cell.length_a   1.000
_cell.length_b   1.000
_cell.length_c   1.000
_cell.angle_alpha   90.00
_cell.angle_beta   90.00
_cell.angle_gamma   90.00
#
_symmetry.space_group_name_H-M   'P 1'
#
loop_
_entity.id
_entity.type
_entity.pdbx_description
1 polymer ?
#
loop_
_entity_poly.entity_id
_entity_poly.type
_entity_poly.pdbx_seq_one_letter_code
_entity_poly.pdbx_strand_id
1 'polypeptide(L)'
;MNIKSAFIRKRGEKFHVYVEYIEEMTGKIKQKSYGSYEKKKDAEKHLIEIKSTINSNKFITPSKTTLVERCYKYIMSNEKNWSPYTVINRKSWVKNYIEPFFKDTNL
;
A
#
# COMPACT_ATOMS: atom_id res chain seq x y z
N MET A 1 -8.03 -0.07 -6.54
CA MET A 1 -8.53 -0.10 -5.15
C MET A 1 -9.33 1.18 -4.92
N ASN A 2 -10.62 1.10 -4.63
CA ASN A 2 -11.51 2.26 -4.63
C ASN A 2 -11.73 2.77 -3.20
N ILE A 3 -11.21 3.96 -2.87
CA ILE A 3 -11.27 4.51 -1.50
C ILE A 3 -12.66 5.10 -1.28
N LYS A 4 -13.37 4.61 -0.25
CA LYS A 4 -14.76 5.02 0.02
C LYS A 4 -14.81 6.22 0.96
N SER A 5 -14.07 6.18 2.05
CA SER A 5 -14.10 7.24 3.07
C SER A 5 -12.88 7.19 3.99
N ALA A 6 -12.58 8.32 4.65
CA ALA A 6 -11.64 8.39 5.75
C ALA A 6 -12.31 9.12 6.92
N PHE A 7 -12.21 8.56 8.14
CA PHE A 7 -12.86 9.12 9.33
C PHE A 7 -12.07 8.86 10.62
N ILE A 8 -12.38 9.63 11.66
CA ILE A 8 -11.83 9.46 13.00
C ILE A 8 -12.81 8.65 13.84
N ARG A 9 -12.32 7.63 14.54
CA ARG A 9 -13.08 6.85 15.50
C ARG A 9 -12.41 6.95 16.87
N LYS A 10 -13.17 7.36 17.89
CA LYS A 10 -12.71 7.31 19.28
C LYS A 10 -12.86 5.89 19.83
N ARG A 11 -11.81 5.35 20.44
CA ARG A 11 -11.84 4.09 21.21
C ARG A 11 -11.14 4.33 22.55
N GLY A 12 -11.89 4.24 23.64
CA GLY A 12 -11.40 4.63 24.97
C GLY A 12 -10.97 6.11 24.98
N GLU A 13 -9.75 6.36 25.44
CA GLU A 13 -9.16 7.70 25.52
C GLU A 13 -8.47 8.13 24.20
N LYS A 14 -8.30 7.22 23.23
CA LYS A 14 -7.55 7.48 22.00
C LYS A 14 -8.45 7.73 20.79
N PHE A 15 -7.97 8.55 19.87
CA PHE A 15 -8.55 8.86 18.57
C PHE A 15 -7.79 8.11 17.47
N HIS A 16 -8.49 7.28 16.72
CA HIS A 16 -7.90 6.50 15.63
C HIS A 16 -8.37 7.02 14.28
N VAL A 17 -7.45 7.15 13.34
CA VAL A 17 -7.78 7.49 11.95
C VAL A 17 -7.94 6.21 11.16
N TYR A 18 -9.10 6.03 10.53
CA TYR A 18 -9.45 4.88 9.70
C TYR A 18 -9.67 5.31 8.26
N VAL A 19 -9.29 4.44 7.33
CA VAL A 19 -9.60 4.56 5.90
C VAL A 19 -10.37 3.31 5.47
N GLU A 20 -11.51 3.54 4.83
CA GLU A 20 -12.32 2.50 4.18
C GLU A 20 -11.99 2.42 2.70
N TYR A 21 -11.77 1.20 2.23
CA TYR A 21 -11.57 0.94 0.81
C TYR A 21 -12.35 -0.30 0.39
N ILE A 22 -12.71 -0.34 -0.89
CA ILE A 22 -13.32 -1.48 -1.55
C ILE A 22 -12.19 -2.30 -2.15
N GLU A 23 -12.09 -3.55 -1.73
CA GLU A 23 -11.15 -4.52 -2.29
C GLU A 23 -11.68 -5.02 -3.64
N GLU A 24 -11.01 -4.66 -4.74
CA GLU A 24 -11.47 -4.94 -6.11
C GLU A 24 -11.67 -6.44 -6.41
N MET A 25 -10.93 -7.32 -5.72
CA MET A 25 -11.06 -8.77 -5.94
C MET A 25 -12.30 -9.39 -5.28
N THR A 26 -12.82 -8.79 -4.21
CA THR A 26 -13.90 -9.40 -3.40
C THR A 26 -15.15 -8.52 -3.31
N GLY A 27 -15.08 -7.26 -3.74
CA GLY A 27 -16.13 -6.25 -3.56
C GLY A 27 -16.41 -5.90 -2.10
N LYS A 28 -15.65 -6.45 -1.14
CA LYS A 28 -15.87 -6.23 0.29
C LYS A 28 -15.26 -4.92 0.74
N ILE A 29 -15.99 -4.22 1.61
CA ILE A 29 -15.51 -3.00 2.28
C ILE A 29 -14.60 -3.43 3.42
N LYS A 30 -13.34 -3.00 3.37
CA LYS A 30 -12.36 -3.21 4.44
C LYS A 30 -11.99 -1.88 5.07
N GLN A 31 -11.79 -1.89 6.38
CA GLN A 31 -11.31 -0.75 7.16
C GLN A 31 -9.90 -1.02 7.64
N LYS A 32 -9.00 -0.05 7.53
CA LYS A 32 -7.64 -0.14 8.09
C LYS A 32 -7.36 1.09 8.94
N SER A 33 -6.73 0.89 10.10
CA SER A 33 -6.26 1.98 10.96
C SER A 33 -4.91 2.48 10.47
N TYR A 34 -4.76 3.80 10.37
CA TYR A 34 -3.55 4.48 9.89
C TYR A 34 -2.83 5.26 10.99
N GLY A 35 -3.40 5.35 12.18
CA GLY A 35 -2.77 6.00 13.32
C GLY A 35 -3.68 6.04 14.54
N SER A 36 -3.06 6.12 15.72
CA SER A 36 -3.71 6.35 17.01
C SER A 36 -3.11 7.58 17.68
N TYR A 37 -3.95 8.48 18.16
CA TYR A 37 -3.58 9.76 18.75
C TYR A 37 -4.28 9.95 20.08
N GLU A 38 -3.64 10.63 21.01
CA GLU A 38 -4.26 10.98 22.30
C GLU A 38 -5.11 12.26 22.15
N LYS A 39 -4.65 13.21 21.32
CA LYS A 39 -5.34 14.47 21.07
C LYS A 39 -6.17 14.40 19.80
N LYS A 40 -7.41 14.91 19.89
CA LYS A 40 -8.33 15.01 18.74
C LYS A 40 -7.74 15.84 17.59
N LYS A 41 -7.06 16.94 17.93
CA LYS A 41 -6.46 17.88 16.96
C LYS A 41 -5.41 17.21 16.07
N ASP A 42 -4.61 16.30 16.63
CA ASP A 42 -3.57 15.59 15.89
C ASP A 42 -4.18 14.55 14.93
N ALA A 43 -5.24 13.88 15.38
CA ALA A 43 -6.03 12.98 14.52
C ALA A 43 -6.72 13.73 13.37
N GLU A 44 -7.25 14.94 13.63
CA GLU A 44 -7.86 15.81 12.61
C GLU A 44 -6.83 16.28 11.57
N LYS A 45 -5.62 16.66 12.00
CA LYS A 45 -4.53 17.03 11.08
C LYS A 45 -4.17 15.87 10.15
N HIS A 46 -3.95 14.68 10.70
CA HIS A 46 -3.63 13.50 9.88
C HIS A 46 -4.80 13.08 8.98
N LEU A 47 -6.06 13.24 9.42
CA LEU A 47 -7.22 13.02 8.57
C LEU A 47 -7.23 13.95 7.34
N ILE A 48 -6.88 15.23 7.52
CA ILE A 48 -6.78 16.20 6.42
C ILE A 48 -5.68 15.80 5.43
N GLU A 49 -4.51 15.38 5.94
CA GLU A 49 -3.40 14.88 5.10
C GLU A 49 -3.82 13.64 4.28
N ILE A 50 -4.53 12.70 4.90
CA ILE A 50 -5.08 11.52 4.22
C ILE A 50 -6.10 11.93 3.15
N LYS A 51 -7.04 12.82 3.46
CA LYS A 51 -8.02 13.31 2.47
C LYS A 51 -7.34 14.04 1.30
N SER A 52 -6.30 14.83 1.58
CA SER A 52 -5.51 15.53 0.56
C SER A 52 -4.76 14.55 -0.35
N THR A 53 -4.17 13.50 0.21
CA THR A 53 -3.47 12.45 -0.56
C THR A 53 -4.45 11.59 -1.38
N ILE A 54 -5.65 11.33 -0.86
CA ILE A 54 -6.74 10.67 -1.62
C ILE A 54 -7.14 11.54 -2.82
N ASN A 55 -7.42 12.82 -2.59
CA ASN A 55 -7.84 13.75 -3.65
C ASN A 55 -6.77 13.97 -4.72
N SER A 56 -5.49 13.88 -4.36
CA SER A 56 -4.37 14.02 -5.31
C SER A 56 -4.00 12.72 -6.03
N ASN A 57 -4.80 11.64 -5.88
CA ASN A 57 -4.49 10.29 -6.41
C ASN A 57 -3.11 9.74 -5.97
N LYS A 58 -2.53 10.28 -4.90
CA LYS A 58 -1.22 9.87 -4.34
C LYS A 58 -1.36 9.00 -3.10
N PHE A 59 -2.58 8.64 -2.69
CA PHE A 59 -2.80 7.81 -1.52
C PHE A 59 -2.32 6.38 -1.77
N ILE A 60 -1.11 6.09 -1.33
CA ILE A 60 -0.53 4.76 -1.34
C ILE A 60 -0.84 4.14 0.03
N THR A 61 -1.75 3.17 0.04
CA THR A 61 -1.96 2.33 1.22
C THR A 61 -0.64 1.62 1.53
N PRO A 62 -0.13 1.59 2.78
CA PRO A 62 1.01 0.77 3.13
C PRO A 62 0.61 -0.68 2.89
N SER A 63 1.02 -1.18 1.72
CA SER A 63 0.89 -2.58 1.36
C SER A 63 2.04 -3.28 2.04
N LYS A 64 1.82 -4.45 2.65
CA LYS A 64 2.93 -5.32 3.11
C LYS A 64 3.68 -5.93 1.91
N THR A 65 3.84 -5.20 0.81
CA THR A 65 4.57 -5.68 -0.35
C THR A 65 6.03 -5.38 -0.10
N THR A 66 6.86 -6.41 -0.13
CA THR A 66 8.32 -6.21 -0.06
C THR A 66 8.84 -5.66 -1.38
N LEU A 67 10.04 -5.07 -1.37
CA LEU A 67 10.69 -4.61 -2.60
C LEU A 67 10.78 -5.74 -3.63
N VAL A 68 11.16 -6.94 -3.18
CA VAL A 68 11.30 -8.14 -4.02
C VAL A 68 9.97 -8.52 -4.66
N GLU A 69 8.87 -8.56 -3.88
CA GLU A 69 7.54 -8.84 -4.42
C GLU A 69 7.11 -7.81 -5.47
N ARG A 70 7.44 -6.53 -5.26
CA ARG A 70 7.16 -5.47 -6.24
C ARG A 70 7.94 -5.67 -7.53
N CYS A 71 9.21 -6.07 -7.46
CA CYS A 71 10.02 -6.38 -8.64
C CYS A 71 9.42 -7.52 -9.46
N TYR A 72 9.02 -8.62 -8.82
CA TYR A 72 8.39 -9.74 -9.52
C TYR A 72 7.04 -9.36 -10.15
N LYS A 73 6.20 -8.60 -9.44
CA LYS A 73 4.93 -8.08 -10.01
C LYS A 73 5.17 -7.25 -11.26
N TYR A 74 6.17 -6.37 -11.26
CA TYR A 74 6.51 -5.57 -12.44
C TYR A 74 6.92 -6.44 -13.63
N ILE A 75 7.70 -7.50 -13.39
CA ILE A 75 8.10 -8.42 -14.46
C ILE A 75 6.88 -9.14 -15.04
N MET A 76 6.01 -9.68 -14.19
CA MET A 76 4.80 -10.41 -14.63
C MET A 76 3.84 -9.50 -15.42
N SER A 77 3.63 -8.27 -14.97
CA SER A 77 2.74 -7.33 -15.67
C SER A 77 3.21 -6.97 -17.08
N ASN A 78 4.50 -7.10 -17.37
CA ASN A 78 5.09 -6.74 -18.66
C ASN A 78 5.56 -7.96 -19.47
N GLU A 79 5.41 -9.18 -18.96
CA GLU A 79 5.98 -10.37 -19.59
C GLU A 79 5.47 -10.62 -21.01
N LYS A 80 4.22 -10.22 -21.29
CA LYS A 80 3.60 -10.31 -22.62
C LYS A 80 4.25 -9.40 -23.67
N ASN A 81 4.90 -8.32 -23.22
CA ASN A 81 5.52 -7.32 -24.09
C ASN A 81 7.02 -7.60 -24.33
N TRP A 82 7.58 -8.61 -23.68
CA TRP A 82 9.01 -8.90 -23.69
C TRP A 82 9.27 -10.29 -24.25
N SER A 83 10.47 -10.49 -24.81
CA SER A 83 10.87 -11.83 -25.23
C SER A 83 10.99 -12.77 -24.01
N PRO A 84 10.74 -14.09 -24.16
CA PRO A 84 10.86 -15.05 -23.07
C PRO A 84 12.23 -14.98 -22.37
N TYR A 85 13.30 -14.81 -23.16
CA TYR A 85 14.65 -14.65 -22.63
C TYR A 85 14.80 -13.42 -21.72
N THR A 86 14.18 -12.30 -22.09
CA THR A 86 14.21 -11.07 -21.29
C THR A 86 13.51 -11.25 -19.95
N VAL A 87 12.38 -11.96 -19.94
CA VAL A 87 11.64 -12.28 -18.71
C VAL A 87 12.47 -13.18 -17.79
N ILE A 88 13.08 -14.23 -18.34
CA ILE A 88 13.95 -15.16 -17.61
C ILE A 88 15.15 -14.42 -17.01
N ASN A 89 15.84 -13.61 -17.80
CA ASN A 89 17.00 -12.86 -17.34
C ASN A 89 16.63 -11.88 -16.22
N ARG A 90 15.52 -11.15 -16.36
CA ARG A 90 15.05 -10.24 -15.29
C ARG A 90 14.68 -10.97 -14.00
N LYS A 91 14.03 -12.13 -14.09
CA LYS A 91 13.78 -12.98 -12.90
C LYS A 91 15.09 -13.42 -12.24
N SER A 92 16.08 -13.82 -13.04
CA SER A 92 17.42 -14.18 -12.55
C SER A 92 18.09 -13.01 -11.84
N TRP A 93 17.99 -11.80 -12.38
CA TRP A 93 18.55 -10.60 -11.75
C TRP A 93 17.91 -10.30 -10.39
N VAL A 94 16.58 -10.36 -10.31
CA VAL A 94 15.87 -10.17 -9.03
C VAL A 94 16.33 -11.20 -8.02
N LYS A 95 16.37 -12.48 -8.39
CA LYS A 95 16.76 -13.59 -7.52
C LYS A 95 18.20 -13.49 -7.03
N ASN A 96 19.14 -13.13 -7.90
CA ASN A 96 20.57 -13.21 -7.60
C ASN A 96 21.15 -11.91 -7.03
N TYR A 97 20.56 -10.75 -7.35
CA TYR A 97 21.14 -9.45 -6.98
C TYR A 97 20.24 -8.59 -6.12
N ILE A 98 18.92 -8.80 -6.12
CA ILE A 98 17.99 -7.96 -5.34
C ILE A 98 17.55 -8.71 -4.09
N GLU A 99 17.09 -9.95 -4.25
CA GLU A 99 16.58 -10.77 -3.16
C GLU A 99 17.59 -10.98 -2.02
N PRO A 100 18.89 -11.20 -2.25
CA PRO A 100 19.84 -11.39 -1.14
C PRO A 100 19.99 -10.19 -0.21
N PHE A 101 19.72 -8.97 -0.72
CA PHE A 101 19.94 -7.74 0.04
C PHE A 101 18.64 -7.12 0.55
N PHE A 102 17.52 -7.31 -0.17
CA PHE A 102 16.29 -6.55 0.05
C PHE A 102 15.06 -7.41 0.33
N LYS A 103 15.24 -8.69 0.68
CA LYS A 103 14.13 -9.62 0.94
C LYS A 103 13.14 -9.09 1.98
N ASP A 104 13.64 -8.54 3.07
CA ASP A 104 12.83 -8.07 4.21
C ASP A 104 12.54 -6.56 4.12
N THR A 105 12.93 -5.91 3.02
CA THR A 105 12.68 -4.48 2.82
C THR A 105 11.22 -4.24 2.44
N ASN A 106 10.47 -3.62 3.35
CA ASN A 106 9.09 -3.20 3.11
C ASN A 106 9.03 -1.85 2.38
N LEU A 107 8.02 -1.71 1.51
CA LEU A 107 7.69 -0.47 0.79
C LEU A 107 6.50 0.27 1.43
#